data_AF-A0A3M2BK09-F1
#
_entry.id   AF-A0A3M2BK09-F1
#
_cell.length_a   1.000
_cell.length_b   1.000
_cell.length_c   1.000
_cell.angle_alpha   90.00
_cell.angle_beta   90.00
_cell.angle_gamma   90.00
#
_symmetry.space_group_name_H-M   'P 1'
#
loop_
_entity.id
_entity.type
_entity.pdbx_description
1 polymer ?
#
loop_
_entity_poly.entity_id
_entity_poly.type
_entity_poly.pdbx_seq_one_letter_code
_entity_poly.pdbx_strand_id
1 'polypeptide(L)'
;EAREFLGILLQAFDPEQMRKQIRNYLTEHYDRKQFAKYLRLLKKPLVKKMVELEIRSGTPEAQMQMMQQANVFMAKLPSKRIALLRSLDTATHSSRQLVEGNVRMFQTMTRAINSLLPAGQQMPAEQFESISRNIREQGLYPAQQQILLQMAWAYQEASDQDLKRYLKINQSKTGQALLQLMEEANLILFEQISRKISEQVRQKILQNRSA
;
A
#
# COMPACT_ATOMS: atom_id res chain seq x y z
N GLU A 1 18.73 9.67 17.78
CA GLU A 1 18.51 8.39 17.07
C GLU A 1 17.07 8.22 16.57
N ALA A 2 16.05 7.93 17.40
CA ALA A 2 14.68 7.68 16.91
C ALA A 2 14.02 8.84 16.14
N ARG A 3 14.18 10.09 16.59
CA ARG A 3 13.69 11.28 15.87
C ARG A 3 14.40 11.52 14.53
N GLU A 4 15.66 11.16 14.44
CA GLU A 4 16.44 11.33 13.20
C GLU A 4 16.09 10.25 12.18
N PHE A 5 15.88 9.01 12.61
CA PHE A 5 15.35 7.95 11.77
C PHE A 5 13.96 8.30 11.25
N LEU A 6 13.11 8.89 12.10
CA LEU A 6 11.81 9.43 11.68
C LEU A 6 11.96 10.52 10.60
N GLY A 7 12.96 11.39 10.71
CA GLY A 7 13.26 12.40 9.70
C GLY A 7 13.69 11.81 8.35
N ILE A 8 14.52 10.77 8.35
CA ILE A 8 14.91 10.00 7.16
C ILE A 8 13.67 9.37 6.49
N LEU A 9 12.80 8.76 7.29
CA LEU A 9 11.54 8.20 6.79
C LEU A 9 10.65 9.29 6.16
N LEU A 10 10.42 10.40 6.85
CA LEU A 10 9.57 11.49 6.34
C LEU A 10 10.10 12.12 5.05
N GLN A 11 11.41 12.24 4.90
CA GLN A 11 12.03 12.72 3.65
C GLN A 11 11.93 11.70 2.52
N ALA A 12 11.88 10.41 2.83
CA ALA A 12 11.74 9.37 1.82
C ALA A 12 10.31 9.30 1.24
N PHE A 13 9.31 9.60 2.05
CA PHE A 13 7.89 9.66 1.66
C PHE A 13 7.48 11.07 1.18
N ASP A 14 8.12 11.56 0.12
CA ASP A 14 7.78 12.83 -0.53
C ASP A 14 6.63 12.65 -1.54
N PRO A 15 5.43 13.25 -1.31
CA PRO A 15 4.26 13.05 -2.16
C PRO A 15 4.47 13.44 -3.64
N GLU A 16 5.24 14.49 -3.92
CA GLU A 16 5.50 14.93 -5.30
C GLU A 16 6.45 13.96 -6.01
N GLN A 17 7.47 13.47 -5.31
CA GLN A 17 8.37 12.46 -5.84
C GLN A 17 7.63 11.14 -6.11
N MET A 18 6.77 10.71 -5.18
CA MET A 18 5.94 9.51 -5.34
C MET A 18 5.02 9.62 -6.57
N ARG A 19 4.35 10.77 -6.76
CA ARG A 19 3.50 11.04 -7.94
C ARG A 19 4.31 10.97 -9.24
N LYS A 20 5.51 11.53 -9.26
CA LYS A 20 6.40 11.49 -10.43
C LYS A 20 6.78 10.06 -10.79
N GLN A 21 7.11 9.23 -9.79
CA GLN A 21 7.52 7.84 -10.00
C GLN A 21 6.38 6.98 -10.56
N ILE A 22 5.19 7.09 -9.97
CA ILE A 22 3.99 6.41 -10.49
C ILE A 22 3.71 6.87 -11.93
N ARG A 23 3.77 8.18 -12.20
CA ARG A 23 3.54 8.72 -13.56
C ARG A 23 4.53 8.15 -14.57
N ASN A 24 5.81 8.09 -14.23
CA ASN A 24 6.84 7.54 -15.11
C ASN A 24 6.56 6.08 -15.43
N TYR A 25 6.28 5.27 -14.41
CA TYR A 25 5.94 3.86 -14.59
C TYR A 25 4.72 3.66 -15.51
N LEU A 26 3.64 4.41 -15.26
CA LEU A 26 2.44 4.35 -16.09
C LEU A 26 2.69 4.81 -17.53
N THR A 27 3.64 5.72 -17.75
CA THR A 27 4.01 6.21 -19.09
C THR A 27 4.87 5.18 -19.84
N GLU A 28 5.79 4.52 -19.14
CA GLU A 28 6.66 3.48 -19.71
C GLU A 28 5.88 2.21 -20.06
N HIS A 29 4.86 1.87 -19.27
CA HIS A 29 3.97 0.72 -19.51
C HIS A 29 2.65 1.13 -20.19
N TYR A 30 2.68 2.23 -20.94
CA TYR A 30 1.52 2.76 -21.62
C TYR A 30 1.11 1.92 -22.85
N ASP A 31 0.02 1.17 -22.72
CA ASP A 31 -0.74 0.66 -23.88
C ASP A 31 -1.90 1.62 -24.17
N ARG A 32 -1.85 2.31 -25.31
CA ARG A 32 -2.86 3.29 -25.74
C ARG A 32 -4.30 2.74 -25.73
N LYS A 33 -4.50 1.50 -26.19
CA LYS A 33 -5.84 0.89 -26.29
C LYS A 33 -6.36 0.50 -24.90
N GLN A 34 -5.48 0.05 -24.01
CA GLN A 34 -5.84 -0.32 -22.64
C GLN A 34 -6.08 0.92 -21.77
N PHE A 35 -5.21 1.94 -21.86
CA PHE A 35 -5.39 3.20 -21.14
C PHE A 35 -6.69 3.92 -21.52
N ALA A 36 -7.11 3.90 -22.79
CA ALA A 36 -8.42 4.43 -23.18
C ALA A 36 -9.59 3.69 -22.49
N LYS A 37 -9.46 2.38 -22.21
CA LYS A 37 -10.46 1.63 -21.44
C LYS A 37 -10.41 2.00 -19.97
N TYR A 38 -9.22 2.14 -19.38
CA TYR A 38 -9.04 2.57 -17.99
C TYR A 38 -9.63 3.96 -17.75
N LEU A 39 -9.32 4.92 -18.62
CA LEU A 39 -9.88 6.27 -18.54
C LEU A 39 -11.41 6.28 -18.65
N ARG A 40 -12.00 5.46 -19.52
CA ARG A 40 -13.47 5.32 -19.58
C ARG A 40 -14.05 4.72 -18.30
N LEU A 41 -13.38 3.75 -17.71
CA LEU A 41 -13.78 3.16 -16.44
C LEU A 41 -13.71 4.18 -15.29
N LEU A 42 -12.59 4.91 -15.16
CA LEU A 42 -12.38 5.95 -14.16
C LEU A 42 -13.32 7.15 -14.32
N LYS A 43 -13.80 7.41 -15.55
CA LYS A 43 -14.78 8.48 -15.81
C LYS A 43 -16.20 8.12 -15.37
N LYS A 44 -16.51 6.87 -15.02
CA LYS A 44 -17.85 6.48 -14.58
C LYS A 44 -18.23 7.25 -13.30
N PRO A 45 -19.46 7.81 -13.20
CA PRO A 45 -19.88 8.58 -12.02
C PRO A 45 -19.71 7.82 -10.70
N LEU A 46 -20.05 6.53 -10.70
CA LEU A 46 -19.87 5.68 -9.52
C LEU A 46 -18.39 5.55 -9.10
N VAL A 47 -17.48 5.38 -10.06
CA VAL A 47 -16.04 5.23 -9.75
C VAL A 47 -15.49 6.54 -9.21
N LYS A 48 -15.84 7.68 -9.82
CA LYS A 48 -15.47 9.00 -9.30
C LYS A 48 -15.95 9.20 -7.86
N LYS A 49 -17.22 8.90 -7.60
CA LYS A 49 -17.80 8.96 -6.25
C LYS A 49 -16.99 8.12 -5.26
N MET A 50 -16.66 6.87 -5.59
CA MET A 50 -15.88 6.01 -4.68
C MET A 50 -14.47 6.54 -4.47
N VAL A 51 -13.79 7.02 -5.51
CA VAL A 51 -12.45 7.62 -5.40
C VAL A 51 -12.47 8.89 -4.54
N GLU A 52 -13.50 9.73 -4.64
CA GLU A 52 -13.66 10.91 -3.78
C GLU A 52 -13.82 10.51 -2.30
N LEU A 53 -14.58 9.44 -2.02
CA LEU A 53 -14.69 8.88 -0.68
C LEU A 53 -13.34 8.36 -0.17
N GLU A 54 -12.61 7.61 -1.00
CA GLU A 54 -11.27 7.08 -0.69
C GLU A 54 -10.29 8.23 -0.37
N ILE A 55 -10.22 9.26 -1.21
CA ILE A 55 -9.35 10.44 -1.02
C ILE A 55 -9.67 11.14 0.29
N ARG A 56 -10.95 11.42 0.57
CA ARG A 56 -11.37 12.10 1.80
C ARG A 56 -11.05 11.27 3.04
N SER A 57 -11.11 9.95 2.95
CA SER A 57 -10.74 9.05 4.05
C SER A 57 -9.23 8.93 4.26
N GLY A 58 -8.43 9.32 3.27
CA GLY A 58 -6.97 9.24 3.30
C GLY A 58 -6.26 10.40 3.98
N THR A 59 -6.97 11.43 4.47
CA THR A 59 -6.32 12.56 5.15
C THR A 59 -5.84 12.17 6.55
N PRO A 60 -4.79 12.81 7.09
CA PRO A 60 -4.30 12.54 8.44
C PRO A 60 -5.40 12.69 9.51
N GLU A 61 -6.27 13.69 9.36
CA GLU A 61 -7.38 13.95 10.27
C GLU A 61 -8.42 12.82 10.22
N ALA A 62 -8.78 12.38 9.01
CA ALA A 62 -9.72 11.27 8.83
C ALA A 62 -9.16 9.95 9.39
N GLN A 63 -7.86 9.69 9.21
CA GLN A 63 -7.19 8.52 9.78
C GLN A 63 -7.19 8.56 11.31
N MET A 64 -6.92 9.72 11.91
CA MET A 64 -6.96 9.90 13.36
C MET A 64 -8.37 9.65 13.92
N GLN A 65 -9.39 10.21 13.27
CA GLN A 65 -10.79 9.99 13.66
C GLN A 65 -11.20 8.52 13.54
N MET A 66 -10.80 7.85 12.45
CA MET A 66 -11.02 6.42 12.24
C MET A 66 -10.43 5.60 13.38
N MET A 67 -9.18 5.87 13.79
CA MET A 67 -8.52 5.13 14.87
C MET A 67 -9.20 5.35 16.23
N GLN A 68 -9.62 6.60 16.53
CA GLN A 68 -10.31 6.92 17.78
C GLN A 68 -11.68 6.23 17.90
N GLN A 69 -12.36 6.03 16.77
CA GLN A 69 -13.73 5.51 16.75
C GLN A 69 -13.83 4.04 16.29
N ALA A 70 -12.71 3.40 15.94
CA ALA A 70 -12.66 2.12 15.26
C ALA A 70 -13.55 1.05 15.90
N ASN A 71 -13.41 0.83 17.21
CA ASN A 71 -14.15 -0.22 17.93
C ASN A 71 -15.66 0.02 17.90
N VAL A 72 -16.10 1.25 18.18
CA VAL A 72 -17.52 1.63 18.21
C VAL A 72 -18.12 1.57 16.81
N PHE A 73 -17.36 2.04 15.82
CA PHE A 73 -17.77 2.05 14.42
C PHE A 73 -17.94 0.63 13.88
N MET A 74 -16.95 -0.24 14.07
CA MET A 74 -16.98 -1.62 13.60
C MET A 74 -18.08 -2.45 14.27
N ALA A 75 -18.35 -2.24 15.56
CA ALA A 75 -19.41 -2.94 16.29
C ALA A 75 -20.82 -2.66 15.75
N LYS A 76 -21.02 -1.51 15.09
CA LYS A 76 -22.33 -1.10 14.53
C LYS A 76 -22.55 -1.59 13.09
N LEU A 77 -21.53 -2.12 12.43
CA LEU A 77 -21.64 -2.49 11.02
C LEU A 77 -22.47 -3.77 10.84
N PRO A 78 -23.47 -3.76 9.93
CA PRO A 78 -24.20 -4.97 9.60
C PRO A 78 -23.28 -6.05 8.99
N SER A 79 -23.52 -7.31 9.34
CA SER A 79 -22.75 -8.45 8.81
C SER A 79 -22.73 -8.52 7.27
N LYS A 80 -23.84 -8.13 6.62
CA LYS A 80 -23.94 -8.03 5.15
C LYS A 80 -22.97 -6.99 4.57
N ARG A 81 -22.80 -5.84 5.24
CA ARG A 81 -21.85 -4.80 4.83
C ARG A 81 -20.43 -5.31 4.98
N ILE A 82 -20.11 -5.98 6.10
CA ILE A 82 -18.79 -6.58 6.33
C ILE A 82 -18.45 -7.59 5.23
N ALA A 83 -19.38 -8.49 4.87
CA ALA A 83 -19.17 -9.46 3.80
C ALA A 83 -18.90 -8.81 2.43
N LEU A 84 -19.60 -7.70 2.13
CA LEU A 84 -19.40 -6.95 0.90
C LEU A 84 -18.03 -6.29 0.85
N LEU A 85 -17.57 -5.70 1.96
CA LEU A 85 -16.24 -5.08 2.06
C LEU A 85 -15.12 -6.12 1.98
N ARG A 86 -15.28 -7.30 2.60
CA ARG A 86 -14.33 -8.41 2.43
C ARG A 86 -14.24 -8.90 0.99
N SER A 87 -15.38 -8.93 0.29
CA SER A 87 -15.41 -9.28 -1.14
C SER A 87 -14.71 -8.21 -1.98
N LEU A 88 -14.81 -6.94 -1.59
CA LEU A 88 -14.10 -5.84 -2.23
C LEU A 88 -12.59 -5.95 -2.00
N ASP A 89 -12.13 -6.18 -0.76
CA ASP A 89 -10.71 -6.45 -0.46
C ASP A 89 -10.17 -7.62 -1.30
N THR A 90 -10.94 -8.70 -1.41
CA THR A 90 -10.55 -9.85 -2.25
C THR A 90 -10.42 -9.46 -3.71
N ALA A 91 -11.32 -8.62 -4.23
CA ALA A 91 -11.30 -8.19 -5.63
C ALA A 91 -10.20 -7.15 -5.93
N THR A 92 -9.83 -6.33 -4.95
CA THR A 92 -8.80 -5.29 -5.09
C THR A 92 -7.42 -5.74 -4.62
N HIS A 93 -7.33 -6.91 -3.98
CA HIS A 93 -6.11 -7.45 -3.38
C HIS A 93 -5.46 -6.53 -2.32
N SER A 94 -6.23 -5.63 -1.71
CA SER A 94 -5.67 -4.54 -0.89
C SER A 94 -4.90 -5.06 0.33
N SER A 95 -5.42 -6.05 1.06
CA SER A 95 -4.72 -6.65 2.20
C SER A 95 -3.46 -7.40 1.80
N ARG A 96 -3.49 -8.11 0.66
CA ARG A 96 -2.32 -8.79 0.10
C ARG A 96 -1.24 -7.78 -0.31
N GLN A 97 -1.62 -6.69 -0.99
CA GLN A 97 -0.71 -5.65 -1.41
C GLN A 97 -0.01 -4.98 -0.22
N LEU A 98 -0.74 -4.73 0.87
CA LEU A 98 -0.16 -4.21 2.12
C LEU A 98 0.94 -5.15 2.65
N VAL A 99 0.69 -6.46 2.67
CA VAL A 99 1.66 -7.45 3.13
C VAL A 99 2.87 -7.53 2.20
N GLU A 100 2.67 -7.60 0.88
CA GLU A 100 3.79 -7.66 -0.08
C GLU A 100 4.62 -6.37 -0.07
N GLY A 101 4.00 -5.20 0.12
CA GLY A 101 4.70 -3.94 0.33
C GLY A 101 5.61 -4.00 1.55
N ASN A 102 5.10 -4.51 2.68
CA ASN A 102 5.89 -4.69 3.91
C ASN A 102 7.06 -5.66 3.70
N VAL A 103 6.85 -6.77 3.00
CA VAL A 103 7.93 -7.73 2.68
C VAL A 103 9.00 -7.06 1.82
N ARG A 104 8.63 -6.33 0.77
CA ARG A 104 9.60 -5.64 -0.11
C ARG A 104 10.40 -4.58 0.64
N MET A 105 9.74 -3.83 1.51
CA MET A 105 10.40 -2.84 2.35
C MET A 105 11.40 -3.51 3.30
N PHE A 106 10.98 -4.57 3.99
CA PHE A 106 11.86 -5.37 4.86
C PHE A 106 13.07 -5.92 4.10
N GLN A 107 12.85 -6.55 2.94
CA GLN A 107 13.93 -7.14 2.15
C GLN A 107 14.93 -6.08 1.68
N THR A 108 14.44 -4.93 1.18
CA THR A 108 15.29 -3.86 0.67
C THR A 108 16.12 -3.24 1.79
N MET A 109 15.48 -2.90 2.91
CA MET A 109 16.17 -2.28 4.05
C MET A 109 17.18 -3.24 4.68
N THR A 110 16.78 -4.49 4.93
CA THR A 110 17.65 -5.47 5.59
C THR A 110 18.84 -5.83 4.70
N ARG A 111 18.65 -6.00 3.37
CA ARG A 111 19.78 -6.26 2.46
C ARG A 111 20.78 -5.10 2.45
N ALA A 112 20.28 -3.86 2.44
CA ALA A 112 21.15 -2.68 2.49
C ALA A 112 21.98 -2.65 3.78
N ILE A 113 21.34 -2.84 4.95
CA ILE A 113 22.04 -2.87 6.24
C ILE A 113 23.03 -4.05 6.29
N ASN A 114 22.61 -5.23 5.84
CA ASN A 114 23.43 -6.44 5.86
C ASN A 114 24.72 -6.27 5.04
N SER A 115 24.66 -5.56 3.91
CA SER A 115 25.83 -5.27 3.08
C SER A 115 26.89 -4.39 3.76
N LEU A 116 26.54 -3.72 4.87
CA LEU A 116 27.45 -2.87 5.65
C LEU A 116 28.11 -3.63 6.82
N LEU A 117 27.66 -4.86 7.10
CA LEU A 117 28.21 -5.71 8.14
C LEU A 117 29.43 -6.49 7.63
N PRO A 118 30.43 -6.78 8.49
CA PRO A 118 31.51 -7.70 8.16
C PRO A 118 30.98 -9.07 7.72
N ALA A 119 31.67 -9.76 6.80
CA ALA A 119 31.19 -11.01 6.20
C ALA A 119 30.73 -12.06 7.22
N GLY A 120 31.43 -12.20 8.36
CA GLY A 120 31.06 -13.15 9.43
C GLY A 120 29.84 -12.74 10.29
N GLN A 121 29.30 -11.55 10.09
CA GLN A 121 28.10 -11.03 10.77
C GLN A 121 26.93 -10.80 9.81
N GLN A 122 27.12 -11.10 8.53
CA GLN A 122 26.06 -10.97 7.54
C GLN A 122 25.02 -12.08 7.74
N MET A 123 23.76 -11.69 7.75
CA MET A 123 22.62 -12.57 7.66
C MET A 123 22.70 -13.39 6.35
N PRO A 124 22.52 -14.73 6.41
CA PRO A 124 22.49 -15.57 5.22
C PRO A 124 21.17 -15.44 4.46
N ALA A 125 21.19 -15.71 3.15
CA ALA A 125 20.05 -15.57 2.24
C ALA A 125 18.81 -16.34 2.71
N GLU A 126 19.00 -17.55 3.24
CA GLU A 126 17.93 -18.41 3.72
C GLU A 126 17.17 -17.78 4.90
N GLN A 127 17.87 -17.01 5.75
CA GLN A 127 17.25 -16.31 6.86
C GLN A 127 16.36 -15.15 6.38
N PHE A 128 16.77 -14.43 5.33
CA PHE A 128 15.91 -13.40 4.71
C PHE A 128 14.61 -13.98 4.18
N GLU A 129 14.68 -15.10 3.46
CA GLU A 129 13.51 -15.75 2.88
C GLU A 129 12.59 -16.34 3.96
N SER A 130 13.16 -16.91 5.02
CA SER A 130 12.40 -17.38 6.18
C SER A 130 11.62 -16.25 6.85
N ILE A 131 12.26 -15.11 7.14
CA ILE A 131 11.58 -13.96 7.75
C ILE A 131 10.52 -13.39 6.80
N SER A 132 10.83 -13.27 5.50
CA SER A 132 9.89 -12.79 4.49
C SER A 132 8.63 -13.67 4.41
N ARG A 133 8.80 -15.00 4.51
CA ARG A 133 7.69 -15.95 4.57
C ARG A 133 6.86 -15.76 5.84
N ASN A 134 7.50 -15.63 7.00
CA ASN A 134 6.81 -15.37 8.26
C ASN A 134 5.98 -14.09 8.23
N ILE A 135 6.51 -13.01 7.63
CA ILE A 135 5.76 -11.75 7.44
C ILE A 135 4.50 -12.00 6.61
N ARG A 136 4.58 -12.80 5.54
CA ARG A 136 3.41 -13.14 4.71
C ARG A 136 2.36 -13.93 5.48
N GLU A 137 2.80 -15.00 6.14
CA GLU A 137 1.92 -15.94 6.84
C GLU A 137 1.22 -15.28 8.02
N GLN A 138 1.95 -14.49 8.81
CA GLN A 138 1.43 -13.85 10.01
C GLN A 138 0.77 -12.49 9.72
N GLY A 139 1.16 -11.82 8.63
CA GLY A 139 0.70 -10.47 8.31
C GLY A 139 -0.66 -10.40 7.64
N LEU A 140 -1.11 -11.48 6.97
CA LEU A 140 -2.33 -11.43 6.16
C LEU A 140 -3.59 -11.16 6.97
N TYR A 141 -3.80 -11.88 8.09
CA TYR A 141 -4.99 -11.69 8.89
C TYR A 141 -5.08 -10.28 9.52
N PRO A 142 -4.02 -9.74 10.16
CA PRO A 142 -3.99 -8.36 10.60
C PRO A 142 -4.25 -7.36 9.46
N ALA A 143 -3.63 -7.57 8.30
CA ALA A 143 -3.84 -6.72 7.12
C ALA A 143 -5.31 -6.73 6.67
N GLN A 144 -5.97 -7.89 6.65
CA GLN A 144 -7.40 -7.99 6.33
C GLN A 144 -8.27 -7.22 7.32
N GLN A 145 -7.96 -7.25 8.62
CA GLN A 145 -8.72 -6.47 9.62
C GLN A 145 -8.50 -4.97 9.45
N GLN A 146 -7.26 -4.56 9.21
CA GLN A 146 -6.92 -3.16 8.96
C GLN A 146 -7.59 -2.62 7.70
N ILE A 147 -7.51 -3.36 6.59
CA ILE A 147 -8.16 -2.97 5.33
C ILE A 147 -9.67 -2.97 5.46
N LEU A 148 -10.27 -3.92 6.19
CA LEU A 148 -11.70 -3.92 6.46
C LEU A 148 -12.13 -2.64 7.18
N LEU A 149 -11.40 -2.23 8.22
CA LEU A 149 -11.66 -0.97 8.94
C LEU A 149 -11.54 0.24 8.00
N GLN A 150 -10.46 0.32 7.21
CA GLN A 150 -10.23 1.42 6.27
C GLN A 150 -11.34 1.51 5.22
N MET A 151 -11.70 0.38 4.60
CA MET A 151 -12.79 0.33 3.62
C MET A 151 -14.14 0.68 4.27
N ALA A 152 -14.41 0.19 5.48
CA ALA A 152 -15.64 0.51 6.17
C ALA A 152 -15.76 2.02 6.44
N TRP A 153 -14.66 2.65 6.86
CA TRP A 153 -14.59 4.08 7.09
C TRP A 153 -14.72 4.89 5.79
N ALA A 154 -13.97 4.51 4.76
CA ALA A 154 -14.01 5.18 3.46
C ALA A 154 -15.41 5.15 2.83
N TYR A 155 -16.06 3.98 2.86
CA TYR A 155 -17.35 3.77 2.21
C TYR A 155 -18.54 3.90 3.16
N GLN A 156 -18.39 4.59 4.29
CA GLN A 156 -19.47 4.76 5.27
C GLN A 156 -20.69 5.49 4.68
N GLU A 157 -20.47 6.41 3.74
CA GLU A 157 -21.53 7.15 3.03
C GLU A 157 -22.02 6.44 1.75
N ALA A 158 -21.42 5.31 1.38
CA ALA A 158 -21.84 4.56 0.20
C ALA A 158 -23.02 3.63 0.51
N SER A 159 -23.98 3.54 -0.41
CA SER A 159 -25.04 2.55 -0.31
C SER A 159 -24.51 1.13 -0.58
N ASP A 160 -25.18 0.10 -0.05
CA ASP A 160 -24.83 -1.30 -0.36
C ASP A 160 -24.94 -1.59 -1.86
N GLN A 161 -25.88 -0.93 -2.55
CA GLN A 161 -26.07 -1.09 -3.99
C GLN A 161 -24.90 -0.49 -4.77
N ASP A 162 -24.42 0.69 -4.36
CA ASP A 162 -23.24 1.32 -4.96
C ASP A 162 -21.99 0.46 -4.75
N LEU A 163 -21.77 -0.06 -3.54
CA LEU A 163 -20.66 -0.97 -3.25
C LEU A 163 -20.74 -2.26 -4.09
N LYS A 164 -21.92 -2.86 -4.26
CA LYS A 164 -22.10 -4.04 -5.13
C LYS A 164 -21.77 -3.72 -6.59
N ARG A 165 -22.17 -2.55 -7.09
CA ARG A 165 -21.83 -2.11 -8.45
C ARG A 165 -20.33 -1.84 -8.59
N TYR A 166 -19.70 -1.25 -7.57
CA TYR A 166 -18.28 -0.99 -7.55
C TYR A 166 -17.46 -2.28 -7.49
N LEU A 167 -17.88 -3.26 -6.68
CA LEU A 167 -17.31 -4.60 -6.67
C LEU A 167 -17.34 -5.24 -8.06
N LYS A 168 -18.48 -5.18 -8.76
CA LYS A 168 -18.59 -5.71 -10.14
C LYS A 168 -17.65 -5.00 -11.12
N ILE A 169 -17.41 -3.70 -10.95
CA ILE A 169 -16.44 -2.96 -11.77
C ILE A 169 -15.03 -3.47 -11.48
N ASN A 170 -14.64 -3.61 -10.22
CA ASN A 170 -13.33 -4.12 -9.82
C ASN A 170 -13.10 -5.57 -10.25
N GLN A 171 -14.14 -6.41 -10.28
CA GLN A 171 -14.08 -7.80 -10.77
C GLN A 171 -14.06 -7.91 -12.30
N SER A 172 -14.38 -6.85 -13.04
CA SER A 172 -14.37 -6.89 -14.50
C SER A 172 -12.95 -7.05 -15.04
N LYS A 173 -12.78 -7.65 -16.22
CA LYS A 173 -11.46 -7.80 -16.86
C LYS A 173 -10.68 -6.49 -16.96
N THR A 174 -11.37 -5.38 -17.24
CA THR A 174 -10.73 -4.05 -17.29
C THR A 174 -10.40 -3.50 -15.90
N GLY A 175 -11.25 -3.76 -14.90
CA GLY A 175 -10.98 -3.40 -13.51
C GLY A 175 -9.78 -4.14 -12.96
N GLN A 176 -9.73 -5.46 -13.12
CA GLN A 176 -8.61 -6.30 -12.71
C GLN A 176 -7.30 -5.90 -13.39
N ALA A 177 -7.32 -5.64 -14.70
CA ALA A 177 -6.13 -5.16 -15.41
C ALA A 177 -5.65 -3.78 -14.92
N LEU A 178 -6.56 -2.88 -14.54
CA LEU A 178 -6.20 -1.60 -13.94
C LEU A 178 -5.63 -1.78 -12.53
N LEU A 179 -6.25 -2.63 -11.70
CA LEU A 179 -5.77 -2.93 -10.35
C LEU A 179 -4.38 -3.55 -10.37
N GLN A 180 -4.12 -4.48 -11.28
CA GLN A 180 -2.80 -5.07 -11.46
C GLN A 180 -1.75 -4.02 -11.87
N LEU A 181 -2.08 -3.14 -12.82
CA LEU A 181 -1.18 -2.06 -13.22
C LEU A 181 -0.83 -1.12 -12.04
N MET A 182 -1.82 -0.81 -11.21
CA MET A 182 -1.63 0.01 -10.01
C MET A 182 -0.83 -0.72 -8.93
N GLU A 183 -1.04 -2.03 -8.77
CA GLU A 183 -0.25 -2.87 -7.86
C GLU A 183 1.23 -2.86 -8.22
N GLU A 184 1.54 -3.10 -9.49
CA GLU A 184 2.92 -3.10 -10.00
C GLU A 184 3.58 -1.74 -9.81
N ALA A 185 2.85 -0.65 -10.08
CA ALA A 185 3.31 0.72 -9.83
C ALA A 185 3.62 0.97 -8.34
N ASN A 186 2.75 0.52 -7.44
CA ASN A 186 2.93 0.68 -5.99
C ASN A 186 4.12 -0.13 -5.46
N LEU A 187 4.33 -1.35 -5.96
CA LEU A 187 5.47 -2.17 -5.53
C LEU A 187 6.82 -1.54 -5.90
N ILE A 188 6.90 -0.89 -7.07
CA ILE A 188 8.10 -0.14 -7.49
C ILE A 188 8.29 1.09 -6.62
N LEU A 189 7.21 1.79 -6.28
CA LEU A 189 7.25 2.92 -5.36
C LEU A 189 7.83 2.52 -4.00
N PHE A 190 7.36 1.42 -3.41
CA PHE A 190 7.91 0.90 -2.16
C PHE A 190 9.38 0.56 -2.26
N GLU A 191 9.81 -0.06 -3.36
CA GLU A 191 11.22 -0.38 -3.58
C GLU A 191 12.08 0.90 -3.65
N GLN A 192 11.62 1.93 -4.38
CA GLN A 192 12.34 3.18 -4.54
C GLN A 192 12.44 3.97 -3.23
N ILE A 193 11.34 4.05 -2.47
CA ILE A 193 11.33 4.66 -1.13
C ILE A 193 12.32 3.92 -0.22
N SER A 194 12.27 2.58 -0.24
CA SER A 194 13.16 1.76 0.57
C SER A 194 14.63 1.97 0.22
N ARG A 195 14.97 2.04 -1.07
CA ARG A 195 16.32 2.36 -1.55
C ARG A 195 16.79 3.74 -1.07
N LYS A 196 15.91 4.75 -1.09
CA LYS A 196 16.23 6.10 -0.60
C LYS A 196 16.52 6.09 0.90
N ILE A 197 15.71 5.38 1.70
CA ILE A 197 15.94 5.19 3.14
C ILE A 197 17.29 4.50 3.36
N SER A 198 17.53 3.39 2.66
CA SER A 198 18.77 2.62 2.74
C SER A 198 20.02 3.44 2.45
N GLU A 199 20.00 4.29 1.42
CA GLU A 199 21.13 5.15 1.08
C GLU A 199 21.38 6.21 2.15
N GLN A 200 20.33 6.85 2.66
CA GLN A 200 20.46 7.83 3.74
C GLN A 200 21.01 7.20 5.03
N VAL A 201 20.55 6.01 5.39
CA VAL A 201 21.09 5.25 6.54
C VAL A 201 22.55 4.90 6.31
N ARG A 202 22.91 4.43 5.11
CA ARG A 202 24.30 4.08 4.76
C ARG A 202 25.24 5.27 4.88
N GLN A 203 24.88 6.42 4.29
CA GLN A 203 25.69 7.65 4.36
C GLN A 203 25.96 8.04 5.81
N LYS A 204 24.94 7.95 6.67
CA LYS A 204 25.09 8.31 8.08
C LYS A 204 25.96 7.33 8.87
N ILE A 205 25.85 6.02 8.60
CA ILE A 205 26.75 5.01 9.20
C ILE A 205 28.20 5.26 8.79
N LEU A 206 28.45 5.61 7.53
CA LEU A 206 29.79 5.92 7.04
C LEU A 206 30.35 7.18 7.70
N GLN A 207 29.55 8.25 7.81
CA GLN A 207 29.94 9.49 8.49
C GLN A 207 30.35 9.25 9.95
N ASN A 208 29.57 8.44 10.68
CA ASN A 208 29.87 8.09 12.08
C ASN A 208 31.10 7.18 12.23
N ARG A 209 31.53 6.48 11.18
CA ARG A 209 32.76 5.67 11.20
C ARG A 209 34.01 6.48 10.81
N SER A 210 33.84 7.64 10.18
CA SER A 210 34.92 8.55 9.78
C SER A 210 35.18 9.69 10.77
N ALA A 211 34.36 9.81 11.83
CA ALA A 211 34.52 10.73 12.95
C ALA A 211 35.09 10.00 14.17
#